data_AF-A0A0Q3IFW7-F1
#
_entry.id   AF-A0A0Q3IFW7-F1
#
_cell.length_a   1.000
_cell.length_b   1.000
_cell.length_c   1.000
_cell.angle_alpha   90.00
_cell.angle_beta   90.00
_cell.angle_gamma   90.00
#
_symmetry.space_group_name_H-M   'P 1'
#
loop_
_entity.id
_entity.type
_entity.pdbx_description
1 polymer ?
#
loop_
_entity_poly.entity_id
_entity_poly.type
_entity_poly.pdbx_seq_one_letter_code
_entity_poly.pdbx_strand_id
1 'polypeptide(L)'
;MADEWSDEDTKTAEVMMEQITRIGDIAERCQKSFESFIKTDDAASVPTVMNAVLACGAKEGSDEHFIATELFVKRTQQEIFLHTGEASGFGWLRRKYRSKYGHQ
;
A
#
# COMPACT_ATOMS: atom_id res chain seq x y z
N MET A 1 -9.64 7.27 -59.71
CA MET A 1 -10.93 7.11 -59.01
C MET A 1 -10.58 6.99 -57.55
N ALA A 2 -10.95 7.99 -56.73
CA ALA A 2 -10.81 7.86 -55.29
C ALA A 2 -11.87 6.85 -54.84
N ASP A 3 -11.45 5.81 -54.14
CA ASP A 3 -12.33 4.81 -53.54
C ASP A 3 -13.30 5.58 -52.60
N GLU A 4 -14.58 5.56 -52.93
CA GLU A 4 -15.62 6.26 -52.18
C GLU A 4 -15.87 5.50 -50.87
N TRP A 5 -15.57 6.14 -49.74
CA TRP A 5 -15.66 5.52 -48.42
C TRP A 5 -17.10 5.07 -48.13
N SER A 6 -17.29 3.79 -47.80
CA SER A 6 -18.61 3.19 -47.62
C SER A 6 -19.20 3.48 -46.23
N ASP A 7 -20.54 3.50 -46.13
CA ASP A 7 -21.26 3.51 -44.85
C ASP A 7 -20.87 2.34 -43.92
N GLU A 8 -20.50 1.18 -44.49
CA GLU A 8 -20.01 0.04 -43.69
C GLU A 8 -18.62 0.29 -43.10
N ASP A 9 -17.74 0.96 -43.85
CA ASP A 9 -16.40 1.33 -43.37
C ASP A 9 -16.52 2.35 -42.23
N THR A 10 -17.49 3.26 -42.34
CA THR A 10 -17.79 4.28 -41.33
C THR A 10 -18.26 3.63 -40.01
N LYS A 11 -19.24 2.72 -40.08
CA LYS A 11 -19.73 2.00 -38.88
C LYS A 11 -18.65 1.14 -38.23
N THR A 12 -17.80 0.51 -39.04
CA THR A 12 -16.68 -0.28 -38.54
C THR A 12 -15.68 0.60 -37.80
N ALA A 13 -15.38 1.79 -38.32
CA ALA A 13 -14.51 2.76 -37.66
C ALA A 13 -15.11 3.28 -36.33
N GLU A 14 -16.43 3.52 -36.28
CA GLU A 14 -17.12 3.92 -35.05
C GLU A 14 -17.00 2.86 -33.95
N VAL A 15 -17.27 1.60 -34.28
CA VAL A 15 -17.13 0.48 -33.32
C VAL A 15 -15.68 0.34 -32.85
N MET A 16 -14.70 0.47 -33.75
CA MET A 16 -13.29 0.44 -33.38
C MET A 16 -12.93 1.58 -32.42
N MET A 17 -13.41 2.79 -32.67
CA MET A 17 -13.16 3.96 -31.81
C MET A 17 -13.79 3.78 -30.42
N GLU A 18 -14.99 3.20 -30.35
CA GLU A 18 -15.64 2.87 -29.08
C GLU A 18 -14.82 1.85 -28.29
N GLN A 19 -14.32 0.79 -28.94
CA GLN A 19 -13.48 -0.20 -28.27
C GLN A 19 -12.14 0.40 -27.81
N ILE A 20 -11.51 1.26 -28.61
CA ILE A 20 -10.28 1.98 -28.22
C ILE A 20 -10.53 2.85 -27.00
N THR A 21 -11.64 3.60 -26.98
CA THR A 21 -12.03 4.44 -25.84
C THR A 21 -12.21 3.59 -24.59
N ARG A 22 -12.92 2.45 -24.71
CA ARG A 22 -13.13 1.52 -23.61
C ARG A 22 -11.82 0.94 -23.07
N ILE A 23 -10.87 0.62 -23.95
CA ILE A 23 -9.53 0.17 -23.55
C ILE A 23 -8.81 1.27 -22.77
N GLY A 24 -8.91 2.53 -23.22
CA GLY A 24 -8.39 3.70 -22.51
C GLY A 24 -8.91 3.81 -21.08
N ASP A 25 -10.24 3.71 -20.90
CA ASP A 25 -10.87 3.77 -19.58
C ASP A 25 -10.43 2.62 -18.66
N ILE A 26 -10.32 1.40 -19.21
CA ILE A 26 -9.84 0.23 -18.46
C ILE A 26 -8.38 0.44 -18.06
N ALA A 27 -7.53 0.93 -18.96
CA ALA A 27 -6.13 1.20 -18.69
C ALA A 27 -5.95 2.24 -17.57
N GLU A 28 -6.72 3.33 -17.60
CA GLU A 28 -6.71 4.35 -16.54
C GLU A 28 -7.13 3.76 -15.18
N ARG A 29 -8.20 2.96 -15.17
CA ARG A 29 -8.67 2.28 -13.95
C ARG A 29 -7.63 1.30 -13.41
N CYS A 30 -7.02 0.50 -14.27
CA CYS A 30 -5.94 -0.42 -13.91
C CYS A 30 -4.74 0.33 -13.32
N GLN A 31 -4.34 1.46 -13.92
CA GLN A 31 -3.25 2.30 -13.41
C GLN A 31 -3.56 2.83 -12.02
N LYS A 32 -4.77 3.39 -11.79
CA LYS A 32 -5.20 3.87 -10.47
C LYS A 32 -5.20 2.77 -9.42
N SER A 33 -5.72 1.59 -9.76
CA SER A 33 -5.72 0.43 -8.85
C SER A 33 -4.30 -0.04 -8.52
N PHE A 34 -3.41 -0.08 -9.50
CA PHE A 34 -2.02 -0.46 -9.30
C PHE A 34 -1.27 0.55 -8.41
N GLU A 35 -1.42 1.84 -8.68
CA GLU A 35 -0.82 2.89 -7.85
C GLU A 35 -1.31 2.83 -6.40
N SER A 36 -2.62 2.60 -6.19
CA SER A 36 -3.17 2.39 -4.85
C SER A 36 -2.58 1.17 -4.16
N PHE A 37 -2.39 0.06 -4.87
CA PHE A 37 -1.79 -1.16 -4.33
C PHE A 37 -0.34 -0.91 -3.89
N ILE A 38 0.47 -0.29 -4.74
CA ILE A 38 1.88 0.04 -4.43
C ILE A 38 1.96 0.99 -3.22
N LYS A 39 1.14 2.03 -3.15
CA LYS A 39 1.12 2.94 -1.98
C LYS A 39 0.81 2.22 -0.67
N THR A 40 -0.07 1.21 -0.73
CA THR A 40 -0.43 0.40 0.45
C THR A 40 0.71 -0.55 0.83
N ASP A 41 1.46 -1.04 -0.16
CA ASP A 41 2.65 -1.87 0.04
C ASP A 41 3.80 -1.08 0.68
N ASP A 42 4.10 0.10 0.15
CA ASP A 42 5.14 1.00 0.67
C ASP A 42 4.82 1.52 2.09
N ALA A 43 3.54 1.72 2.40
CA ALA A 43 3.09 2.10 3.73
C ALA A 43 3.41 1.03 4.79
N ALA A 44 3.46 -0.25 4.41
CA ALA A 44 3.84 -1.37 5.26
C ALA A 44 5.32 -1.76 5.11
N SER A 45 6.15 -1.00 4.38
CA SER A 45 7.57 -1.32 4.30
C SER A 45 8.25 -1.19 5.68
N VAL A 46 9.27 -2.02 5.94
CA VAL A 46 10.02 -1.98 7.21
C VAL A 46 10.54 -0.57 7.54
N PRO A 47 11.13 0.20 6.60
CA PRO A 47 11.55 1.57 6.88
C PRO A 47 10.40 2.49 7.29
N THR A 48 9.26 2.44 6.59
CA THR A 48 8.08 3.27 6.92
C THR A 48 7.55 2.95 8.31
N VAL A 49 7.44 1.66 8.64
CA VAL A 49 6.92 1.21 9.93
C VAL A 49 7.90 1.57 11.06
N MET A 50 9.21 1.46 10.83
CA MET A 50 10.22 1.88 11.81
C MET A 50 10.22 3.40 12.04
N ASN A 51 9.97 4.22 11.01
CA ASN A 51 9.75 5.65 11.21
C ASN A 51 8.51 5.94 12.07
N ALA A 52 7.43 5.17 11.89
CA ALA A 52 6.23 5.29 12.72
C ALA A 52 6.47 4.86 14.19
N VAL A 53 7.40 3.94 14.45
CA VAL A 53 7.86 3.58 15.81
C VAL A 53 8.55 4.76 16.48
N LEU A 54 9.39 5.50 15.75
CA LEU A 54 10.02 6.70 16.28
C LEU A 54 8.98 7.80 16.53
N ALA A 55 8.03 7.98 15.60
CA ALA A 55 6.94 8.95 15.73
C ALA A 55 6.06 8.69 16.97
N CYS A 56 5.79 7.43 17.31
CA CYS A 56 5.05 7.09 18.53
C CYS A 56 5.82 7.34 19.84
N GLY A 57 7.09 7.77 19.77
CA GLY A 57 7.91 8.15 20.92
C GLY A 57 8.93 7.10 21.36
N ALA A 58 9.11 6.02 20.61
CA ALA A 58 10.22 5.10 20.85
C ALA A 58 11.55 5.76 20.48
N LYS A 59 12.58 5.49 21.27
CA LYS A 59 13.94 5.96 21.00
C LYS A 59 14.75 4.83 20.40
N GLU A 60 15.64 5.15 19.47
CA GLU A 60 16.58 4.18 18.94
C GLU A 60 17.36 3.50 20.09
N GLY A 61 17.38 2.17 20.08
CA GLY A 61 17.98 1.36 21.15
C GLY A 61 17.11 1.15 22.40
N SER A 62 15.89 1.67 22.47
CA SER A 62 14.96 1.32 23.55
C SER A 62 14.38 -0.08 23.37
N ASP A 63 13.80 -0.64 24.45
CA ASP A 63 13.08 -1.92 24.41
C ASP A 63 11.98 -1.94 23.35
N GLU A 64 11.24 -0.83 23.21
CA GLU A 64 10.18 -0.66 22.21
C GLU A 64 10.73 -0.62 20.78
N HIS A 65 11.88 0.04 20.56
CA HIS A 65 12.55 0.03 19.27
C HIS A 65 13.12 -1.35 18.93
N PHE A 66 13.69 -2.05 19.91
CA PHE A 66 14.22 -3.39 19.73
C PHE A 66 13.12 -4.42 19.42
N ILE A 67 12.02 -4.45 20.17
CA ILE A 67 10.92 -5.38 19.87
C ILE A 67 10.28 -5.08 18.52
N ALA A 68 10.29 -3.82 18.06
CA ALA A 68 9.80 -3.43 16.74
C ALA A 68 10.61 -4.08 15.61
N THR A 69 11.95 -4.11 15.70
CA THR A 69 12.79 -4.75 14.67
C THR A 69 12.52 -6.25 14.56
N GLU A 70 12.17 -6.90 15.67
CA GLU A 70 11.80 -8.32 15.66
C GLU A 70 10.36 -8.58 15.19
N LEU A 71 9.41 -7.68 15.50
CA LEU A 71 8.00 -7.85 15.13
C LEU A 71 7.76 -7.54 13.65
N PHE A 72 8.39 -6.49 13.14
CA PHE A 72 8.09 -5.95 11.82
C PHE A 72 8.82 -6.64 10.68
N VAL A 73 9.45 -7.79 10.92
CA VAL A 73 9.73 -8.76 9.85
C VAL A 73 8.44 -9.41 9.32
N LYS A 74 7.32 -9.33 10.07
CA LYS A 74 6.02 -9.89 9.69
C LYS A 74 5.04 -8.80 9.27
N ARG A 75 4.54 -8.87 8.02
CA ARG A 75 3.59 -7.88 7.46
C ARG A 75 2.34 -7.66 8.31
N THR A 76 1.72 -8.73 8.80
CA THR A 76 0.53 -8.62 9.66
C THR A 76 0.81 -7.86 10.97
N GLN A 77 2.03 -7.95 11.53
CA GLN A 77 2.36 -7.16 12.73
C GLN A 77 2.53 -5.67 12.39
N GLN A 78 3.09 -5.36 11.22
CA GLN A 78 3.19 -3.97 10.72
C GLN A 78 1.80 -3.36 10.56
N GLU A 79 0.88 -4.07 9.90
CA GLU A 79 -0.50 -3.61 9.69
C GLU A 79 -1.25 -3.39 11.01
N ILE A 80 -1.12 -4.30 11.97
CA ILE A 80 -1.72 -4.14 13.31
C ILE A 80 -1.15 -2.90 14.01
N PHE A 81 0.16 -2.67 13.92
CA PHE A 81 0.78 -1.49 14.53
C PHE A 81 0.31 -0.19 13.88
N LEU A 82 0.30 -0.12 12.54
CA LEU A 82 -0.19 1.05 11.82
C LEU A 82 -1.66 1.34 12.11
N HIS A 83 -2.49 0.30 12.28
CA HIS A 83 -3.89 0.47 12.68
C HIS A 83 -4.08 0.92 14.14
N THR A 84 -3.15 0.56 15.03
CA THR A 84 -3.19 0.96 16.45
C THR A 84 -3.04 2.47 16.64
N GLY A 85 -2.40 3.15 15.67
CA GLY A 85 -2.20 4.59 15.66
C GLY A 85 -1.08 5.08 16.58
N GLU A 86 -0.60 6.30 16.31
CA GLU A 86 0.58 6.89 16.93
C GLU A 86 0.45 7.05 18.45
N ALA A 87 -0.73 7.42 18.95
CA ALA A 87 -0.97 7.66 20.38
C ALA A 87 -0.92 6.38 21.25
N SER A 88 -1.20 5.21 20.67
CA SER A 88 -1.24 3.93 21.38
C SER A 88 -0.10 2.97 21.01
N GLY A 89 0.64 3.27 19.94
CA GLY A 89 1.71 2.43 19.40
C GLY A 89 2.81 2.13 20.41
N PHE A 90 3.30 3.15 21.14
CA PHE A 90 4.35 2.97 22.13
C PHE A 90 3.95 2.04 23.28
N GLY A 91 2.74 2.20 23.82
CA GLY A 91 2.21 1.32 24.86
C GLY A 91 2.01 -0.12 24.39
N TRP A 92 1.64 -0.30 23.12
CA TRP A 92 1.53 -1.63 22.50
C TRP A 92 2.89 -2.31 22.37
N LEU A 93 3.92 -1.60 21.88
CA LEU A 93 5.29 -2.12 21.79
C LEU A 93 5.83 -2.51 23.17
N ARG A 94 5.62 -1.65 24.17
CA ARG A 94 6.04 -1.93 25.54
C ARG A 94 5.36 -3.16 26.13
N ARG A 95 4.07 -3.39 25.84
CA ARG A 95 3.37 -4.64 26.22
C ARG A 95 3.95 -5.86 25.50
N LYS A 96 4.27 -5.75 24.21
CA LYS A 96 4.89 -6.83 23.44
C LYS A 96 6.26 -7.21 24.00
N TYR A 97 7.10 -6.23 24.31
CA TYR A 97 8.40 -6.47 24.91
C TYR A 97 8.26 -7.19 26.26
N ARG A 98 7.43 -6.67 27.18
CA ARG A 98 7.18 -7.32 28.48
C ARG A 98 6.60 -8.73 28.34
N SER A 99 5.73 -8.97 27.37
CA SER A 99 5.18 -10.31 27.14
C SER A 99 6.24 -11.31 26.70
N LYS A 100 7.31 -10.86 26.03
CA LYS A 100 8.39 -11.71 25.52
C LYS A 100 9.54 -11.86 26.51
N TYR A 101 9.88 -10.80 27.24
CA TYR A 101 11.08 -10.71 28.09
C TYR A 101 10.79 -10.46 29.57
N GLY A 102 9.56 -10.13 29.95
CA GLY A 102 9.17 -9.76 31.31
C GLY A 102 8.90 -10.94 32.26
N HIS A 103 9.21 -12.17 31.86
CA HIS A 103 9.26 -13.32 32.76
C HIS A 103 10.69 -13.48 33.31
N GLN A 104 11.03 -12.68 34.32
CA GLN A 104 12.15 -12.92 35.22
C GLN A 104 11.69 -12.77 36.67
#